data_AF-A0A835P889-F1
#
_entry.id   AF-A0A835P889-F1
#
_cell.length_a   1.000
_cell.length_b   1.000
_cell.length_c   1.000
_cell.angle_alpha   90.00
_cell.angle_beta   90.00
_cell.angle_gamma   90.00
#
_symmetry.space_group_name_H-M   'P 1'
#
loop_
_entity.id
_entity.type
_entity.pdbx_description
1 polymer ?
#
loop_
_entity_poly.entity_id
_entity_poly.type
_entity_poly.pdbx_seq_one_letter_code
_entity_poly.pdbx_strand_id
1 'polypeptide(L)'
;MQKNSQRYKSNGHETIILAGAEYGSGSSRDWAAKGPMLLGVKAVIAKSFERIHRSNLVGMGIIPLCFKPGQDGDSLGLTGHERYTIDLPRNISDMRPGQDVTVVTDNGKSFTCTLRFDTE
;
A
#
# COMPACT_ATOMS: atom_id res chain seq x y z
N MET A 1 9.62 4.35 -20.04
CA MET A 1 9.39 5.04 -18.75
C MET A 1 9.55 4.02 -17.60
N GLN A 2 10.75 3.45 -17.43
CA GLN A 2 11.00 2.23 -16.63
C GLN A 2 12.23 2.35 -15.70
N LYS A 3 12.74 3.57 -15.47
CA LYS A 3 14.05 3.79 -14.84
C LYS A 3 14.04 3.92 -13.31
N ASN A 4 12.89 4.12 -12.67
CA ASN A 4 12.87 4.53 -11.25
C ASN A 4 12.80 3.35 -10.27
N SER A 5 12.00 2.31 -10.56
CA SER A 5 11.80 1.20 -9.62
C SER A 5 13.03 0.32 -9.43
N GLN A 6 13.86 0.12 -10.47
CA GLN A 6 15.10 -0.67 -10.36
C GLN A 6 16.17 0.02 -9.48
N ARG A 7 16.19 1.36 -9.45
CA ARG A 7 17.13 2.15 -8.63
C ARG A 7 16.83 2.07 -7.12
N TYR A 8 15.55 1.99 -6.73
CA TYR A 8 15.20 1.88 -5.31
C TYR A 8 15.53 0.50 -4.75
N LYS A 9 15.31 -0.57 -5.53
CA LYS A 9 15.74 -1.93 -5.19
C LYS A 9 17.24 -2.05 -4.96
N SER A 10 18.06 -1.45 -5.83
CA SER A 10 19.53 -1.52 -5.71
C SER A 10 20.07 -0.76 -4.49
N ASN A 11 19.31 0.19 -3.94
CA ASN A 11 19.70 0.98 -2.79
C ASN A 11 19.14 0.43 -1.46
N GLY A 12 18.40 -0.69 -1.48
CA GLY A 12 17.80 -1.27 -0.26
C GLY A 12 16.58 -0.52 0.26
N HIS A 13 15.97 0.37 -0.53
CA HIS A 13 14.78 1.10 -0.14
C HIS A 13 13.53 0.33 -0.53
N GLU A 14 12.71 0.01 0.46
CA GLU A 14 11.37 -0.53 0.26
C GLU A 14 10.47 0.51 -0.44
N THR A 15 9.58 0.04 -1.32
CA THR A 15 8.69 0.91 -2.10
C THR A 15 7.24 0.70 -1.67
N ILE A 16 6.43 1.75 -1.73
CA ILE A 16 4.97 1.67 -1.57
C ILE A 16 4.26 2.24 -2.80
N ILE A 17 2.97 1.94 -2.94
CA ILE A 17 2.10 2.56 -3.94
C ILE A 17 1.03 3.40 -3.24
N LEU A 18 0.80 4.62 -3.70
CA LEU A 18 -0.40 5.40 -3.40
C LEU A 18 -1.39 5.27 -4.57
N ALA A 19 -2.66 5.02 -4.27
CA ALA A 19 -3.69 4.81 -5.27
C ALA A 19 -5.05 5.43 -4.90
N GLY A 20 -5.88 5.64 -5.93
CA GLY A 20 -7.24 6.15 -5.80
C GLY A 20 -8.25 5.09 -5.35
N ALA A 21 -9.50 5.26 -5.78
CA ALA A 21 -10.57 4.29 -5.55
C ALA A 21 -10.45 3.10 -6.53
N GLU A 22 -10.99 1.95 -6.11
CA GLU A 22 -11.12 0.73 -6.91
C GLU A 22 -9.79 0.25 -7.51
N TYR A 23 -8.72 0.34 -6.72
CA TYR A 23 -7.40 -0.12 -7.15
C TYR A 23 -7.44 -1.60 -7.51
N GLY A 24 -6.98 -1.93 -8.72
CA GLY A 24 -7.03 -3.29 -9.27
C GLY A 24 -8.33 -3.64 -10.01
N SER A 25 -9.22 -2.68 -10.24
CA SER A 25 -10.37 -2.87 -11.13
C SER A 25 -9.92 -3.11 -12.59
N GLY A 26 -10.62 -4.03 -13.28
CA GLY A 26 -10.29 -4.43 -14.65
C GLY A 26 -10.18 -5.95 -14.84
N SER A 27 -9.96 -6.40 -16.09
CA SER A 27 -9.94 -7.83 -16.46
C SER A 27 -8.59 -8.54 -16.25
N SER A 28 -7.46 -7.80 -16.16
CA SER A 28 -6.10 -8.35 -16.04
C SER A 28 -5.63 -8.49 -14.59
N ARG A 29 -6.49 -9.07 -13.74
CA ARG A 29 -6.37 -9.06 -12.26
C ARG A 29 -5.12 -9.78 -11.73
N ASP A 30 -4.70 -10.88 -12.37
CA ASP A 30 -3.57 -11.71 -11.90
C ASP A 30 -2.20 -11.17 -12.35
N TRP A 31 -2.15 -10.37 -13.41
CA TRP A 31 -0.91 -9.73 -13.89
C TRP A 31 -0.61 -8.40 -13.16
N ALA A 32 -1.65 -7.69 -12.71
CA ALA A 32 -1.53 -6.39 -12.06
C ALA A 32 -0.84 -6.43 -10.68
N ALA A 33 -0.92 -7.54 -9.95
CA ALA A 33 -0.26 -7.70 -8.63
C ALA A 33 1.19 -8.19 -8.74
N LYS A 34 1.53 -8.97 -9.79
CA LYS A 34 2.91 -9.45 -10.02
C LYS A 34 3.87 -8.31 -10.33
N GLY A 35 3.43 -7.27 -11.03
CA GLY A 35 4.23 -6.08 -11.31
C GLY A 35 4.78 -5.40 -10.04
N PRO A 36 3.91 -4.93 -9.11
CA PRO A 36 4.31 -4.36 -7.82
C PRO A 36 5.27 -5.25 -7.02
N MET A 37 5.01 -6.56 -6.91
CA MET A 37 5.88 -7.50 -6.21
C MET A 37 7.28 -7.56 -6.86
N LEU A 38 7.34 -7.69 -8.19
CA LEU A 38 8.59 -7.67 -8.96
C LEU A 38 9.29 -6.31 -8.93
N LEU A 39 8.62 -5.25 -8.46
CA LEU A 39 9.20 -3.94 -8.18
C LEU A 39 9.53 -3.71 -6.71
N GLY A 40 9.31 -4.70 -5.83
CA GLY A 40 9.73 -4.65 -4.42
C GLY A 40 8.80 -3.82 -3.57
N VAL A 41 7.56 -3.66 -4.02
CA VAL A 41 6.51 -2.98 -3.27
C VAL A 41 6.17 -3.79 -2.02
N LYS A 42 6.15 -3.14 -0.86
CA LYS A 42 5.82 -3.76 0.43
C LYS A 42 4.41 -3.47 0.90
N ALA A 43 3.87 -2.31 0.51
CA ALA A 43 2.51 -1.90 0.85
C ALA A 43 1.86 -1.10 -0.27
N VAL A 44 0.53 -1.12 -0.32
CA VAL A 44 -0.30 -0.26 -1.15
C VAL A 44 -1.25 0.50 -0.25
N ILE A 45 -1.28 1.83 -0.35
CA ILE A 45 -2.26 2.69 0.33
C ILE A 45 -3.24 3.21 -0.73
N ALA A 46 -4.52 2.84 -0.63
CA ALA A 46 -5.55 3.20 -1.60
C ALA A 46 -6.82 3.74 -0.93
N LYS A 47 -7.70 4.43 -1.68
CA LYS A 47 -9.03 4.78 -1.15
C LYS A 47 -9.90 3.53 -0.99
N SER A 48 -9.82 2.62 -1.96
CA SER A 48 -10.48 1.32 -1.93
C SER A 48 -9.80 0.34 -2.90
N PHE A 49 -10.07 -0.94 -2.71
CA PHE A 49 -9.53 -2.02 -3.53
C PHE A 49 -10.66 -2.82 -4.17
N GLU A 50 -10.42 -3.32 -5.38
CA GLU A 50 -11.19 -4.43 -5.92
C GLU A 50 -10.96 -5.69 -5.06
N ARG A 51 -12.01 -6.47 -4.80
CA ARG A 51 -12.00 -7.57 -3.83
C ARG A 51 -10.95 -8.64 -4.18
N ILE A 52 -10.92 -9.10 -5.43
CA ILE A 52 -10.01 -10.18 -5.87
C ILE A 52 -8.57 -9.66 -5.89
N HIS A 53 -8.35 -8.45 -6.40
CA HIS A 53 -7.03 -7.85 -6.43
C HIS A 53 -6.43 -7.69 -5.03
N ARG A 54 -7.24 -7.29 -4.05
CA ARG A 54 -6.84 -7.19 -2.65
C ARG A 54 -6.31 -8.52 -2.11
N SER A 55 -7.05 -9.61 -2.32
CA SER A 55 -6.61 -10.95 -1.91
C SER A 55 -5.30 -11.36 -2.60
N ASN A 56 -5.13 -11.04 -3.88
CA ASN A 56 -3.89 -11.29 -4.62
C ASN A 56 -2.69 -10.52 -4.04
N LEU A 57 -2.86 -9.26 -3.62
CA LEU A 57 -1.78 -8.49 -2.98
C LEU A 57 -1.33 -9.16 -1.67
N VAL A 58 -2.28 -9.57 -0.84
CA VAL A 58 -2.00 -10.27 0.43
C VAL A 58 -1.24 -11.57 0.17
N GLY A 59 -1.68 -12.38 -0.81
CA GLY A 59 -1.01 -13.62 -1.20
C GLY A 59 0.43 -13.42 -1.71
N MET A 60 0.77 -12.21 -2.17
CA MET A 60 2.12 -11.84 -2.60
C MET A 60 2.95 -11.19 -1.48
N GLY A 61 2.42 -11.12 -0.26
CA GLY A 61 3.06 -10.48 0.88
C GLY A 61 3.07 -8.95 0.82
N ILE A 62 2.16 -8.35 0.04
CA ILE A 62 1.99 -6.90 -0.07
C ILE A 62 0.84 -6.49 0.84
N ILE A 63 1.08 -5.50 1.71
CA ILE A 63 0.12 -5.06 2.73
C ILE A 63 -0.88 -4.06 2.12
N PRO A 64 -2.18 -4.38 2.06
CA PRO A 64 -3.19 -3.44 1.59
C PRO A 64 -3.67 -2.54 2.73
N LEU A 65 -3.54 -1.24 2.53
CA LEU A 65 -3.95 -0.19 3.46
C LEU A 65 -4.98 0.71 2.81
N CYS A 66 -6.05 1.04 3.54
CA CYS A 66 -7.01 2.05 3.11
C CYS A 66 -6.86 3.35 3.87
N PHE A 67 -6.96 4.48 3.17
CA PHE A 67 -7.22 5.77 3.82
C PHE A 67 -8.52 5.71 4.63
N LYS A 68 -8.64 6.55 5.66
CA LYS A 68 -9.91 6.70 6.38
C LYS A 68 -10.99 7.32 5.47
N PRO A 69 -12.28 7.14 5.80
CA PRO A 69 -13.37 7.73 5.04
C PRO A 69 -13.17 9.23 4.84
N GLY A 70 -13.31 9.70 3.59
CA GLY A 70 -13.11 11.10 3.21
C GLY A 70 -11.66 11.53 3.03
N GLN A 71 -10.67 10.65 3.25
CA GLN A 71 -9.25 10.93 3.03
C GLN A 71 -8.71 10.23 1.78
N ASP A 72 -7.68 10.82 1.20
CA ASP A 72 -6.87 10.33 0.08
C ASP A 72 -5.55 11.11 -0.03
N GLY A 73 -4.75 10.79 -1.05
CA GLY A 73 -3.49 11.49 -1.30
C GLY A 73 -3.67 13.00 -1.46
N ASP A 74 -4.67 13.44 -2.22
CA ASP A 74 -4.88 14.86 -2.53
C ASP A 74 -5.35 15.65 -1.31
N SER A 75 -6.37 15.15 -0.59
CA SER A 75 -6.90 15.78 0.63
C SER A 75 -5.88 15.82 1.77
N LEU A 76 -4.97 14.85 1.81
CA LEU A 76 -3.85 14.85 2.74
C LEU A 76 -2.65 15.63 2.20
N GLY A 77 -2.65 16.10 0.95
CA GLY A 77 -1.53 16.82 0.33
C GLY A 77 -0.26 15.96 0.21
N LEU A 78 -0.41 14.66 -0.06
CA LEU A 78 0.66 13.71 -0.33
C LEU A 78 1.11 13.85 -1.78
N THR A 79 2.40 14.09 -2.00
CA THR A 79 2.96 14.26 -3.35
C THR A 79 3.52 12.97 -3.93
N GLY A 80 3.80 11.98 -3.07
CA GLY A 80 4.48 10.74 -3.43
C GLY A 80 6.01 10.85 -3.46
N HIS A 81 6.55 12.04 -3.16
CA HIS A 81 7.99 12.28 -3.01
C HIS A 81 8.50 12.07 -1.58
N GLU A 82 7.58 11.94 -0.62
CA GLU A 82 7.90 11.71 0.78
C GLU A 82 8.42 10.30 1.03
N ARG A 83 9.16 10.12 2.13
CA ARG A 83 9.41 8.79 2.70
C ARG A 83 8.33 8.46 3.71
N TYR A 84 7.79 7.25 3.62
CA TYR A 84 6.69 6.79 4.46
C TYR A 84 7.19 5.77 5.47
N THR A 85 6.86 5.98 6.74
CA THR A 85 7.02 5.01 7.82
C THR A 85 5.63 4.52 8.21
N ILE A 86 5.40 3.21 8.11
CA ILE A 86 4.12 2.58 8.45
C ILE A 86 4.35 1.81 9.76
N ASP A 87 3.66 2.21 10.82
CA ASP A 87 3.76 1.56 12.12
C ASP A 87 2.94 0.27 12.12
N LEU A 88 3.62 -0.84 11.87
CA LEU A 88 3.03 -2.18 11.81
C LEU A 88 3.49 -3.01 13.02
N PRO A 89 2.63 -3.91 13.53
CA PRO A 89 3.05 -4.94 14.47
C PRO A 89 4.26 -5.72 13.92
N ARG A 90 5.20 -6.07 14.81
CA ARG A 90 6.44 -6.78 14.42
C ARG A 90 6.16 -8.17 13.85
N ASN A 91 5.11 -8.84 14.32
CA ASN A 91 4.71 -10.14 13.82
C ASN A 91 3.41 -10.03 13.02
N ILE A 92 3.37 -10.73 11.89
CA ILE A 92 2.16 -10.83 11.06
C ILE A 92 0.98 -11.41 11.86
N SER A 93 1.24 -12.35 12.77
CA SER A 93 0.21 -12.96 13.63
C SER A 93 -0.50 -11.97 14.56
N ASP A 94 0.11 -10.82 14.82
CA ASP A 94 -0.46 -9.76 15.66
C ASP A 94 -1.31 -8.78 14.84
N MET A 95 -1.26 -8.85 13.51
CA MET A 95 -2.03 -7.98 12.63
C MET A 95 -3.46 -8.49 12.49
N ARG A 96 -4.44 -7.59 12.69
CA ARG A 96 -5.86 -7.95 12.57
C ARG A 96 -6.51 -7.30 11.33
N PRO A 97 -7.38 -8.02 10.61
CA PRO A 97 -8.23 -7.40 9.60
C PRO A 97 -9.00 -6.21 10.18
N GLY A 98 -8.98 -5.07 9.48
CA GLY A 98 -9.65 -3.84 9.92
C GLY A 98 -8.93 -3.05 11.01
N GLN A 99 -7.74 -3.48 11.45
CA GLN A 99 -6.93 -2.73 12.40
C GLN A 99 -6.44 -1.41 11.79
N ASP A 100 -6.42 -0.35 12.60
CA ASP A 100 -5.82 0.91 12.22
C ASP A 100 -4.31 0.93 12.51
N VAL A 101 -3.57 1.56 11.60
CA VAL A 101 -2.13 1.75 11.67
C VAL A 101 -1.80 3.20 11.35
N THR A 102 -0.75 3.71 11.99
CA THR A 102 -0.30 5.08 11.77
C THR A 102 0.74 5.10 10.65
N VAL A 103 0.60 6.06 9.74
CA VAL A 103 1.56 6.34 8.67
C VAL A 103 2.12 7.73 8.89
N VAL A 104 3.45 7.84 8.92
CA VAL A 104 4.18 9.09 9.11
C VAL A 104 5.07 9.33 7.92
N THR A 105 5.07 10.56 7.40
CA THR A 105 6.00 11.00 6.35
C THR A 105 7.23 11.67 6.97
N ASP A 106 8.33 11.69 6.24
CA ASP A 106 9.56 12.40 6.63
C ASP A 106 9.39 13.93 6.74
N ASN A 107 8.36 14.50 6.13
CA ASN A 107 7.97 15.90 6.32
C ASN A 107 7.10 16.16 7.57
N GLY A 108 6.86 15.14 8.42
CA GLY A 108 6.17 15.26 9.70
C GLY A 108 4.64 15.11 9.64
N LYS A 109 4.06 14.84 8.46
CA LYS A 109 2.63 14.55 8.34
C LYS A 109 2.32 13.16 8.89
N SER A 110 1.24 13.04 9.64
CA SER A 110 0.77 11.77 10.20
C SER A 110 -0.70 11.57 9.87
N PHE A 111 -1.05 10.34 9.47
CA PHE A 111 -2.42 9.95 9.17
C PHE A 111 -2.65 8.48 9.50
N THR A 112 -3.91 8.10 9.64
CA THR A 112 -4.30 6.72 9.95
C THR A 112 -4.73 6.00 8.68
N CYS A 113 -4.29 4.77 8.53
CA CYS A 113 -4.80 3.84 7.53
C CYS A 113 -5.42 2.61 8.21
N THR A 114 -6.34 1.96 7.52
CA THR A 114 -6.93 0.69 7.98
C THR A 114 -6.32 -0.46 7.19
N LEU A 115 -5.84 -1.48 7.88
CA LEU A 115 -5.37 -2.75 7.31
C LEU A 115 -6.55 -3.51 6.68
N ARG A 116 -6.46 -3.77 5.39
CA ARG A 116 -7.53 -4.41 4.61
C ARG A 116 -7.19 -5.85 4.24
N PHE A 117 -6.87 -6.67 5.23
CA PHE A 117 -6.90 -8.11 5.04
C PHE A 117 -8.35 -8.58 4.86
N ASP A 118 -8.57 -9.55 3.97
CA ASP A 118 -9.80 -10.32 3.97
C ASP A 118 -9.78 -11.14 5.26
N THR A 119 -10.91 -11.18 5.97
CA THR A 119 -11.05 -12.02 7.15
C THR A 119 -10.78 -13.48 6.80
N GLU A 120 -10.22 -14.22 7.73
CA GLU A 120 -10.27 -15.70 7.72
C GLU A 120 -11.69 -16.21 7.44
#